data_AF-A0A2E0PTJ9-F1
#
_entry.id   AF-A0A2E0PTJ9-F1
#
_cell.length_a   1.000
_cell.length_b   1.000
_cell.length_c   1.000
_cell.angle_alpha   90.00
_cell.angle_beta   90.00
_cell.angle_gamma   90.00
#
_symmetry.space_group_name_H-M   'P 1'
#
loop_
_entity.id
_entity.type
_entity.pdbx_description
1 polymer ?
#
loop_
_entity_poly.entity_id
_entity_poly.type
_entity_poly.pdbx_seq_one_letter_code
_entity_poly.pdbx_strand_id
1 'polypeptide(L)'
;MLSGYSLSANADGHGHGDWADYGRDANAWRYSPLNQINKDNVKDLKVAWIHQPGDIQMGLQATPIALDGILYYVAANNNVFAVDGATGQALWHYKPELHPLTAETFWAAQQRGVAVGHGMVYLGTLDGRFVALDQKSGEVKWEIQLTDFENCQGCNFSFPPQLAGDIIYSGHTGGDQPLQGLIFGVNAKTGEKVWELNTINDDPKSWPGDSGKIGGGGSWQPGVYDAKTGTIYMGTSNAAPDFNNTARLGDNLYTASLIAIDAKTGKITGHHQEIPNDSWDYDSAYEIMTIEKGGKDHLVHLNKGGFVTVLDKATMKPTNVWQFAKNVNWVKGVNPKTGALIEPLRPNTEEDITFCPSLLGARSWQHAAYNPNSKLWYSNGWEFCNTVKAGPQDPETIAFAALLLGVAKFEIVPVPGSQGATSRLDARDPFTGKVKWSLDYGDNPGMASVLTTGGGLVFNGNTTGDYMAYDADTGEELWKFNTGSGLRSGPISYLAGGKQYIAVPSGWGGLAGAFAGGVFPKFVGNPGGAALIVFALD
;
A
#
# COMPACT_ATOMS: atom_id res chain seq x y z
N MET A 1 32.69 30.41 -20.75
CA MET A 1 32.98 29.32 -19.79
C MET A 1 31.67 28.98 -19.12
N LEU A 2 31.14 27.79 -19.43
CA LEU A 2 29.83 27.30 -18.98
C LEU A 2 29.91 26.90 -17.50
N SER A 3 29.06 27.50 -16.67
CA SER A 3 28.83 27.09 -15.28
C SER A 3 27.96 25.84 -15.25
N GLY A 4 28.52 24.74 -14.74
CA GLY A 4 27.89 23.44 -14.65
C GLY A 4 26.69 23.42 -13.70
N TYR A 5 25.58 22.90 -14.20
CA TYR A 5 24.48 22.41 -13.39
C TYR A 5 24.93 21.10 -12.72
N SER A 6 25.10 21.09 -11.40
CA SER A 6 25.24 19.85 -10.64
C SER A 6 23.85 19.25 -10.42
N LEU A 7 23.53 18.17 -11.15
CA LEU A 7 22.41 17.29 -10.81
C LEU A 7 22.81 16.52 -9.56
N SER A 8 22.30 16.94 -8.39
CA SER A 8 22.51 16.22 -7.14
C SER A 8 21.73 14.90 -7.18
N ALA A 9 22.44 13.78 -6.97
CA ALA A 9 21.83 12.50 -6.66
C ALA A 9 21.07 12.60 -5.32
N ASN A 10 19.95 11.89 -5.19
CA ASN A 10 19.27 11.74 -3.90
C ASN A 10 20.15 10.97 -2.90
N ALA A 11 19.74 10.91 -1.63
CA ALA A 11 20.48 10.24 -0.54
C ALA A 11 20.83 8.76 -0.85
N ASP A 12 20.15 8.16 -1.82
CA ASP A 12 20.32 6.77 -2.27
C ASP A 12 21.17 6.63 -3.55
N GLY A 13 21.79 7.72 -4.04
CA GLY A 13 22.69 7.70 -5.20
C GLY A 13 22.01 7.69 -6.57
N HIS A 14 20.67 7.70 -6.64
CA HIS A 14 19.89 7.76 -7.88
C HIS A 14 19.74 9.18 -8.42
N GLY A 15 19.56 9.29 -9.75
CA GLY A 15 19.42 10.56 -10.45
C GLY A 15 18.19 11.34 -9.97
N HIS A 16 18.25 12.67 -10.03
CA HIS A 16 17.15 13.55 -9.59
C HIS A 16 15.80 13.25 -10.29
N GLY A 17 15.83 12.62 -11.47
CA GLY A 17 14.64 12.25 -12.24
C GLY A 17 14.17 10.81 -12.09
N ASP A 18 14.81 10.00 -11.25
CA ASP A 18 14.44 8.61 -11.05
C ASP A 18 13.29 8.44 -10.05
N TRP A 19 12.55 7.35 -10.21
CA TRP A 19 11.62 6.81 -9.23
C TRP A 19 12.16 5.46 -8.77
N ALA A 20 13.10 5.48 -7.82
CA ALA A 20 13.96 4.34 -7.49
C ALA A 20 13.35 3.34 -6.50
N ASP A 21 12.37 3.78 -5.72
CA ASP A 21 11.69 2.99 -4.68
C ASP A 21 10.17 3.02 -4.92
N TYR A 22 9.40 2.09 -4.32
CA TYR A 22 7.93 2.12 -4.35
C TYR A 22 7.37 3.49 -3.92
N GLY A 23 7.94 4.08 -2.86
CA GLY A 23 7.61 5.41 -2.36
C GLY A 23 8.35 6.57 -3.05
N ARG A 24 9.09 6.28 -4.13
CA ARG A 24 10.17 7.04 -4.78
C ARG A 24 11.48 7.09 -3.98
N ASP A 25 11.39 7.43 -2.69
CA ASP A 25 12.53 7.57 -1.79
C ASP A 25 12.21 7.00 -0.40
N ALA A 26 13.23 6.90 0.45
CA ALA A 26 13.13 6.34 1.80
C ALA A 26 12.17 7.09 2.75
N ASN A 27 11.70 8.29 2.39
CA ASN A 27 10.68 9.00 3.16
C ASN A 27 9.24 8.61 2.77
N ALA A 28 9.08 7.85 1.69
CA ALA A 28 7.81 7.39 1.13
C ALA A 28 6.80 8.50 0.82
N TRP A 29 7.29 9.67 0.39
CA TRP A 29 6.44 10.84 0.16
C TRP A 29 5.61 10.78 -1.13
N ARG A 30 5.96 9.91 -2.09
CA ARG A 30 5.37 9.92 -3.45
C ARG A 30 5.35 11.32 -4.08
N TYR A 31 6.38 12.10 -3.79
CA TYR A 31 6.62 13.43 -4.33
C TYR A 31 7.74 13.34 -5.35
N SER A 32 7.58 13.87 -6.55
CA SER A 32 8.69 14.05 -7.50
C SER A 32 9.16 15.50 -7.47
N PRO A 33 10.46 15.80 -7.36
CA PRO A 33 10.95 17.17 -7.40
C PRO A 33 10.90 17.80 -8.81
N LEU A 34 10.56 17.00 -9.82
CA LEU A 34 10.46 17.45 -11.21
C LEU A 34 9.32 18.48 -11.40
N ASN A 35 9.57 19.47 -12.26
CA ASN A 35 8.72 20.64 -12.43
C ASN A 35 8.62 21.14 -13.89
N GLN A 36 9.09 20.35 -14.88
CA GLN A 36 8.88 20.69 -16.30
C GLN A 36 7.38 20.73 -16.61
N ILE A 37 6.62 19.79 -16.04
CA ILE A 37 5.16 19.80 -15.97
C ILE A 37 4.78 20.56 -14.69
N ASN A 38 4.00 21.63 -14.84
CA ASN A 38 3.59 22.51 -13.75
C ASN A 38 2.22 23.12 -14.01
N LYS A 39 1.74 23.96 -13.08
CA LYS A 39 0.41 24.58 -13.12
C LYS A 39 0.10 25.33 -14.42
N ASP A 40 1.10 25.90 -15.08
CA ASP A 40 0.89 26.76 -16.25
C ASP A 40 0.71 25.95 -17.55
N ASN A 41 1.30 24.76 -17.61
CA ASN A 41 1.39 23.95 -18.84
C ASN A 41 0.78 22.55 -18.73
N VAL A 42 0.32 22.11 -17.55
CA VAL A 42 -0.28 20.77 -17.37
C VAL A 42 -1.51 20.55 -18.26
N LYS A 43 -2.23 21.61 -18.63
CA LYS A 43 -3.34 21.57 -19.60
C LYS A 43 -2.93 21.03 -20.98
N ASP A 44 -1.65 21.12 -21.34
CA ASP A 44 -1.10 20.69 -22.63
C ASP A 44 -0.55 19.26 -22.59
N LEU A 45 -0.72 18.56 -21.45
CA LEU A 45 -0.25 17.20 -21.25
C LEU A 45 -1.01 16.22 -22.14
N LYS A 46 -0.28 15.35 -22.86
CA LYS A 46 -0.82 14.39 -23.83
C LYS A 46 -0.24 13.00 -23.60
N VAL A 47 -0.93 11.98 -24.11
CA VAL A 47 -0.39 10.62 -24.16
C VAL A 47 0.83 10.61 -25.09
N ALA A 48 1.98 10.25 -24.53
CA ALA A 48 3.22 10.05 -25.28
C ALA A 48 3.26 8.64 -25.88
N TRP A 49 2.91 7.63 -25.09
CA TRP A 49 2.84 6.23 -25.51
C TRP A 49 1.99 5.39 -24.55
N ILE A 50 1.61 4.19 -25.00
CA ILE A 50 0.86 3.19 -24.23
C ILE A 50 1.52 1.82 -24.41
N HIS A 51 1.69 1.08 -23.32
CA HIS A 51 2.11 -0.32 -23.34
C HIS A 51 1.04 -1.21 -22.68
N GLN A 52 0.66 -2.32 -23.33
CA GLN A 52 -0.35 -3.25 -22.81
C GLN A 52 0.29 -4.59 -22.43
N PRO A 53 0.29 -5.00 -21.15
CA PRO A 53 0.88 -6.27 -20.71
C PRO A 53 0.08 -7.53 -21.11
N GLY A 54 -1.07 -7.36 -21.76
CA GLY A 54 -1.91 -8.45 -22.30
C GLY A 54 -2.91 -9.03 -21.30
N ASP A 55 -2.44 -9.52 -20.15
CA ASP A 55 -3.32 -10.10 -19.13
C ASP A 55 -4.02 -9.01 -18.31
N ILE A 56 -5.35 -9.07 -18.27
CA ILE A 56 -6.21 -8.11 -17.57
C ILE A 56 -6.83 -8.70 -16.28
N GLN A 57 -6.50 -9.94 -15.93
CA GLN A 57 -7.04 -10.59 -14.73
C GLN A 57 -6.72 -9.74 -13.50
N MET A 58 -7.77 -9.33 -12.77
CA MET A 58 -7.69 -8.42 -11.63
C MET A 58 -7.11 -7.02 -11.89
N GLY A 59 -6.99 -6.61 -13.15
CA GLY A 59 -6.56 -5.27 -13.54
C GLY A 59 -5.06 -5.02 -13.35
N LEU A 60 -4.69 -3.74 -13.22
CA LEU A 60 -3.29 -3.32 -13.08
C LEU A 60 -3.12 -2.42 -11.84
N GLN A 61 -2.42 -2.92 -10.82
CA GLN A 61 -2.20 -2.22 -9.54
C GLN A 61 -0.76 -1.76 -9.32
N ALA A 62 0.10 -1.87 -10.34
CA ALA A 62 1.52 -1.61 -10.22
C ALA A 62 1.85 -0.19 -9.76
N THR A 63 2.94 -0.03 -9.02
CA THR A 63 3.77 1.18 -9.03
C THR A 63 5.01 0.84 -9.86
N PRO A 64 5.20 1.47 -11.04
CA PRO A 64 6.43 1.27 -11.81
C PRO A 64 7.65 1.83 -11.06
N ILE A 65 8.82 1.24 -11.33
CA ILE A 65 10.12 1.77 -10.94
C ILE A 65 10.78 2.36 -12.18
N ALA A 66 11.30 3.59 -12.08
CA ALA A 66 11.96 4.28 -13.18
C ALA A 66 13.41 4.56 -12.82
N LEU A 67 14.35 3.95 -13.55
CA LEU A 67 15.78 4.15 -13.36
C LEU A 67 16.46 4.37 -14.72
N ASP A 68 17.21 5.46 -14.85
CA ASP A 68 17.98 5.78 -16.06
C ASP A 68 17.14 5.77 -17.35
N GLY A 69 15.89 6.21 -17.25
CA GLY A 69 14.94 6.25 -18.37
C GLY A 69 14.33 4.89 -18.74
N ILE A 70 14.56 3.82 -17.98
CA ILE A 70 13.88 2.52 -18.15
C ILE A 70 12.81 2.38 -17.08
N LEU A 71 11.63 1.89 -17.48
CA LEU A 71 10.53 1.56 -16.58
C LEU A 71 10.46 0.05 -16.35
N TYR A 72 10.36 -0.35 -15.09
CA TYR A 72 10.15 -1.73 -14.65
C TYR A 72 8.80 -1.82 -13.94
N TYR A 73 7.94 -2.75 -14.35
CA TYR A 73 6.65 -2.93 -13.69
C TYR A 73 6.17 -4.38 -13.79
N VAL A 74 5.27 -4.74 -12.88
CA VAL A 74 4.61 -6.05 -12.84
C VAL A 74 3.14 -5.92 -13.24
N ALA A 75 2.62 -6.92 -13.95
CA ALA A 75 1.23 -7.06 -14.32
C ALA A 75 0.63 -8.31 -13.66
N ALA A 76 -0.61 -8.66 -14.05
CA ALA A 76 -1.30 -9.83 -13.56
C ALA A 76 -0.43 -11.10 -13.64
N ASN A 77 -0.61 -12.02 -12.70
CA ASN A 77 0.08 -13.31 -12.68
C ASN A 77 1.62 -13.19 -12.70
N ASN A 78 2.16 -12.19 -11.99
CA ASN A 78 3.60 -11.92 -11.88
C ASN A 78 4.35 -11.71 -13.21
N ASN A 79 3.68 -11.26 -14.27
CA ASN A 79 4.36 -10.88 -15.51
C ASN A 79 5.17 -9.58 -15.31
N VAL A 80 6.48 -9.61 -15.48
CA VAL A 80 7.36 -8.44 -15.28
C VAL A 80 7.89 -7.94 -16.62
N PHE A 81 7.85 -6.63 -16.82
CA PHE A 81 8.32 -5.98 -18.03
C PHE A 81 9.38 -4.93 -17.68
N ALA A 82 10.42 -4.84 -18.51
CA ALA A 82 11.18 -3.61 -18.68
C ALA A 82 10.82 -2.97 -20.02
N VAL A 83 10.53 -1.67 -20.00
CA VAL A 83 10.21 -0.90 -21.19
C VAL A 83 11.05 0.37 -21.24
N ASP A 84 11.43 0.80 -22.45
CA ASP A 84 12.03 2.11 -22.66
C ASP A 84 11.05 3.20 -22.23
N GLY A 85 11.47 4.08 -21.32
CA GLY A 85 10.60 5.07 -20.70
C GLY A 85 10.22 6.23 -21.62
N ALA A 86 10.89 6.42 -22.76
CA ALA A 86 10.55 7.47 -23.72
C ALA A 86 9.60 6.97 -24.82
N THR A 87 9.63 5.68 -25.14
CA THR A 87 8.94 5.10 -26.29
C THR A 87 7.92 4.02 -25.94
N GLY A 88 8.00 3.43 -24.75
CA GLY A 88 7.19 2.28 -24.33
C GLY A 88 7.60 0.96 -24.98
N GLN A 89 8.72 0.92 -25.74
CA GLN A 89 9.21 -0.30 -26.36
C GLN A 89 9.63 -1.30 -25.28
N ALA A 90 9.06 -2.52 -25.32
CA ALA A 90 9.50 -3.60 -24.45
C ALA A 90 10.96 -3.97 -24.73
N LEU A 91 11.78 -3.93 -23.68
CA LEU A 91 13.18 -4.35 -23.71
C LEU A 91 13.28 -5.85 -23.40
N TRP A 92 12.52 -6.30 -22.41
CA TRP A 92 12.34 -7.71 -22.08
C TRP A 92 11.03 -7.94 -21.32
N HIS A 93 10.58 -9.19 -21.29
CA HIS A 93 9.41 -9.66 -20.55
C HIS A 93 9.74 -10.98 -19.86
N TYR A 94 9.46 -11.06 -18.58
CA TYR A 94 9.53 -12.28 -17.78
C TYR A 94 8.12 -12.76 -17.41
N LYS A 95 7.88 -14.05 -17.60
CA LYS A 95 6.64 -14.73 -17.20
C LYS A 95 7.00 -15.98 -16.39
N PRO A 96 6.64 -16.04 -15.09
CA PRO A 96 6.89 -17.23 -14.28
C PRO A 96 5.92 -18.36 -14.61
N GLU A 97 6.35 -19.59 -14.36
CA GLU A 97 5.45 -20.71 -14.09
C GLU A 97 5.06 -20.64 -12.61
N LEU A 98 3.76 -20.48 -12.33
CA LEU A 98 3.22 -20.38 -10.97
C LEU A 98 2.62 -21.71 -10.54
N HIS A 99 2.63 -21.97 -9.23
CA HIS A 99 1.95 -23.12 -8.64
C HIS A 99 0.45 -23.17 -9.05
N PRO A 100 -0.12 -24.31 -9.46
CA PRO A 100 -1.51 -24.37 -9.94
C PRO A 100 -2.55 -23.81 -8.95
N LEU A 101 -2.34 -24.02 -7.65
CA LEU A 101 -3.23 -23.51 -6.59
C LEU A 101 -3.24 -21.98 -6.49
N THR A 102 -2.33 -21.23 -7.16
CA THR A 102 -2.43 -19.76 -7.19
C THR A 102 -3.74 -19.27 -7.77
N ALA A 103 -4.33 -20.03 -8.72
CA ALA A 103 -5.63 -19.70 -9.31
C ALA A 103 -6.79 -19.84 -8.32
N GLU A 104 -6.60 -20.59 -7.23
CA GLU A 104 -7.60 -20.81 -6.18
C GLU A 104 -7.45 -19.82 -5.01
N THR A 105 -6.36 -19.05 -4.96
CA THR A 105 -6.15 -18.07 -3.89
C THR A 105 -7.15 -16.92 -3.94
N PHE A 106 -7.56 -16.43 -2.77
CA PHE A 106 -8.49 -15.29 -2.68
C PHE A 106 -7.95 -14.03 -3.37
N TRP A 107 -6.64 -13.80 -3.28
CA TRP A 107 -5.95 -12.64 -3.87
C TRP A 107 -5.34 -12.91 -5.26
N ALA A 108 -5.76 -13.98 -5.95
CA ALA A 108 -5.16 -14.47 -7.20
C ALA A 108 -4.88 -13.37 -8.23
N ALA A 109 -3.80 -13.53 -8.99
CA ALA A 109 -3.33 -12.65 -10.07
C ALA A 109 -2.87 -11.22 -9.68
N GLN A 110 -3.20 -10.69 -8.50
CA GLN A 110 -2.88 -9.29 -8.15
C GLN A 110 -1.41 -9.08 -7.75
N GLN A 111 -0.78 -8.04 -8.32
CA GLN A 111 0.58 -7.63 -8.00
C GLN A 111 0.75 -6.11 -8.09
N ARG A 112 1.61 -5.55 -7.25
CA ARG A 112 1.68 -4.09 -7.06
C ARG A 112 3.03 -3.44 -7.34
N GLY A 113 4.08 -4.20 -7.63
CA GLY A 113 5.33 -3.60 -8.08
C GLY A 113 6.49 -4.58 -8.13
N VAL A 114 7.66 -4.03 -8.39
CA VAL A 114 8.97 -4.68 -8.27
C VAL A 114 9.89 -3.76 -7.47
N ALA A 115 11.01 -4.29 -6.97
CA ALA A 115 12.15 -3.46 -6.57
C ALA A 115 13.27 -3.61 -7.59
N VAL A 116 14.13 -2.60 -7.71
CA VAL A 116 15.26 -2.63 -8.65
C VAL A 116 16.51 -2.15 -7.94
N GLY A 117 17.60 -2.91 -8.06
CA GLY A 117 18.88 -2.56 -7.43
C GLY A 117 19.88 -3.70 -7.53
N HIS A 118 21.16 -3.41 -7.31
CA HIS A 118 22.26 -4.37 -7.48
C HIS A 118 22.31 -5.04 -8.88
N GLY A 119 21.83 -4.34 -9.92
CA GLY A 119 21.76 -4.89 -11.27
C GLY A 119 20.65 -5.94 -11.47
N MET A 120 19.67 -5.99 -10.57
CA MET A 120 18.56 -6.94 -10.60
C MET A 120 17.20 -6.26 -10.41
N VAL A 121 16.15 -6.95 -10.85
CA VAL A 121 14.74 -6.66 -10.58
C VAL A 121 14.17 -7.76 -9.70
N TYR A 122 13.60 -7.39 -8.56
CA TYR A 122 13.08 -8.33 -7.55
C TYR A 122 11.57 -8.31 -7.51
N LEU A 123 10.97 -9.50 -7.39
CA LEU A 123 9.54 -9.66 -7.14
C LEU A 123 9.27 -10.72 -6.08
N GLY A 124 8.21 -10.48 -5.31
CA GLY A 124 7.52 -11.52 -4.54
C GLY A 124 6.41 -12.12 -5.40
N THR A 125 6.30 -13.43 -5.39
CA THR A 125 5.39 -14.18 -6.28
C THR A 125 4.12 -14.65 -5.56
N LEU A 126 3.09 -14.92 -6.37
CA LEU A 126 1.80 -15.43 -5.91
C LEU A 126 1.87 -16.84 -5.29
N ASP A 127 2.95 -17.57 -5.53
CA ASP A 127 3.21 -18.89 -4.95
C ASP A 127 4.30 -18.86 -3.85
N GLY A 128 4.63 -17.68 -3.33
CA GLY A 128 5.45 -17.59 -2.11
C GLY A 128 6.96 -17.62 -2.30
N ARG A 129 7.45 -17.36 -3.52
CA ARG A 129 8.88 -17.18 -3.82
C ARG A 129 9.29 -15.72 -3.82
N PHE A 130 10.57 -15.48 -3.52
CA PHE A 130 11.29 -14.34 -4.08
C PHE A 130 12.04 -14.76 -5.34
N VAL A 131 12.04 -13.88 -6.34
CA VAL A 131 12.75 -14.06 -7.60
C VAL A 131 13.56 -12.80 -7.88
N ALA A 132 14.81 -12.97 -8.32
CA ALA A 132 15.63 -11.90 -8.88
C ALA A 132 15.89 -12.15 -10.36
N LEU A 133 15.60 -11.14 -11.17
CA LEU A 133 15.83 -11.10 -12.59
C LEU A 133 17.03 -10.20 -12.86
N ASP A 134 17.87 -10.57 -13.82
CA ASP A 134 18.89 -9.68 -14.37
C ASP A 134 18.23 -8.43 -14.95
N GLN A 135 18.66 -7.25 -14.51
CA GLN A 135 18.00 -5.99 -14.87
C GLN A 135 18.04 -5.70 -16.38
N LYS A 136 19.04 -6.21 -17.10
CA LYS A 136 19.23 -5.94 -18.54
C LYS A 136 18.51 -6.92 -19.44
N SER A 137 18.42 -8.18 -19.02
CA SER A 137 17.92 -9.28 -19.86
C SER A 137 16.58 -9.87 -19.39
N GLY A 138 16.21 -9.67 -18.13
CA GLY A 138 15.05 -10.33 -17.51
C GLY A 138 15.26 -11.81 -17.18
N GLU A 139 16.47 -12.35 -17.36
CA GLU A 139 16.80 -13.73 -17.01
C GLU A 139 16.85 -13.93 -15.50
N VAL A 140 16.31 -15.05 -15.00
CA VAL A 140 16.37 -15.39 -13.57
C VAL A 140 17.83 -15.57 -13.14
N LYS A 141 18.26 -14.80 -12.15
CA LYS A 141 19.56 -14.98 -11.48
C LYS A 141 19.48 -15.95 -10.32
N TRP A 142 18.40 -15.84 -9.55
CA TRP A 142 18.09 -16.74 -8.44
C TRP A 142 16.60 -16.66 -8.12
N GLU A 143 16.10 -17.72 -7.50
CA GLU A 143 14.77 -17.76 -6.88
C GLU A 143 14.84 -18.61 -5.59
N ILE A 144 13.97 -18.30 -4.63
CA ILE A 144 13.88 -19.03 -3.36
C ILE A 144 12.42 -19.13 -2.92
N GLN A 145 11.97 -20.34 -2.60
CA GLN A 145 10.68 -20.59 -1.95
C GLN A 145 10.78 -20.17 -0.48
N LEU A 146 9.99 -19.18 -0.07
CA LEU A 146 10.01 -18.64 1.30
C LEU A 146 8.85 -19.15 2.13
N THR A 147 7.67 -19.26 1.52
CA THR A 147 6.48 -19.74 2.20
C THR A 147 6.18 -21.20 1.88
N ASP A 148 5.51 -21.89 2.82
CA ASP A 148 4.92 -23.20 2.55
C ASP A 148 3.52 -23.02 1.95
N PHE A 149 3.47 -22.45 0.73
CA PHE A 149 2.28 -21.94 0.06
C PHE A 149 1.06 -22.87 0.14
N GLU A 150 1.25 -24.17 -0.04
CA GLU A 150 0.17 -25.16 0.02
C GLU A 150 -0.39 -25.33 1.44
N ASN A 151 0.48 -25.41 2.44
CA ASN A 151 0.08 -25.72 3.81
C ASN A 151 -0.26 -24.49 4.65
N CYS A 152 0.22 -23.30 4.25
CA CYS A 152 -0.05 -22.02 4.90
C CYS A 152 -1.28 -21.30 4.34
N GLN A 153 -2.22 -22.01 3.70
CA GLN A 153 -3.44 -21.41 3.12
C GLN A 153 -3.18 -20.37 2.04
N GLY A 154 -2.22 -20.63 1.15
CA GLY A 154 -1.95 -19.77 0.00
C GLY A 154 -1.22 -18.48 0.36
N CYS A 155 -0.42 -18.49 1.43
CA CYS A 155 0.33 -17.32 1.88
C CYS A 155 1.33 -16.88 0.82
N ASN A 156 1.08 -15.70 0.25
CA ASN A 156 1.73 -15.20 -0.96
C ASN A 156 2.22 -13.77 -0.80
N PHE A 157 2.96 -13.28 -1.77
CA PHE A 157 3.39 -11.88 -1.82
C PHE A 157 2.53 -11.12 -2.83
N SER A 158 1.91 -10.03 -2.39
CA SER A 158 1.11 -9.16 -3.26
C SER A 158 1.73 -7.75 -3.43
N PHE A 159 2.81 -7.45 -2.71
CA PHE A 159 3.63 -6.25 -2.85
C PHE A 159 5.09 -6.62 -3.16
N PRO A 160 5.85 -5.70 -3.78
CA PRO A 160 7.26 -5.94 -4.02
C PRO A 160 8.06 -6.02 -2.72
N PRO A 161 9.10 -6.87 -2.66
CA PRO A 161 10.13 -6.73 -1.65
C PRO A 161 10.82 -5.38 -1.78
N GLN A 162 11.38 -4.88 -0.69
CA GLN A 162 12.14 -3.62 -0.65
C GLN A 162 13.61 -3.89 -0.34
N LEU A 163 14.50 -2.97 -0.72
CA LEU A 163 15.94 -3.06 -0.43
C LEU A 163 16.27 -2.44 0.92
N ALA A 164 17.10 -3.14 1.69
CA ALA A 164 17.74 -2.68 2.92
C ALA A 164 19.25 -2.93 2.81
N GLY A 165 19.94 -2.11 2.02
CA GLY A 165 21.33 -2.35 1.65
C GLY A 165 21.46 -3.60 0.78
N ASP A 166 22.17 -4.62 1.27
CA ASP A 166 22.38 -5.90 0.59
C ASP A 166 21.29 -6.95 0.89
N ILE A 167 20.24 -6.58 1.63
CA ILE A 167 19.10 -7.45 1.96
C ILE A 167 17.88 -6.97 1.18
N ILE A 168 17.11 -7.89 0.61
CA ILE A 168 15.73 -7.62 0.21
C ILE A 168 14.77 -8.21 1.24
N TYR A 169 13.68 -7.51 1.53
CA TYR A 169 12.72 -7.93 2.54
C TYR A 169 11.27 -7.72 2.12
N SER A 170 10.37 -8.58 2.58
CA SER A 170 8.92 -8.42 2.44
C SER A 170 8.18 -9.35 3.41
N GLY A 171 6.95 -8.98 3.74
CA GLY A 171 6.00 -9.87 4.39
C GLY A 171 5.01 -10.44 3.38
N HIS A 172 4.39 -11.57 3.74
CA HIS A 172 3.33 -12.16 2.94
C HIS A 172 1.94 -11.64 3.35
N THR A 173 0.93 -11.88 2.52
CA THR A 173 -0.49 -11.66 2.83
C THR A 173 -0.98 -12.62 3.91
N GLY A 174 -2.12 -12.32 4.54
CA GLY A 174 -2.81 -13.29 5.39
C GLY A 174 -3.16 -12.77 6.78
N GLY A 175 -3.49 -11.48 6.90
CA GLY A 175 -4.17 -10.99 8.10
C GLY A 175 -5.49 -11.73 8.34
N ASP A 176 -6.21 -12.03 7.26
CA ASP A 176 -7.56 -12.61 7.26
C ASP A 176 -7.58 -14.14 7.07
N GLN A 177 -6.47 -14.84 7.23
CA GLN A 177 -6.34 -16.29 6.97
C GLN A 177 -5.85 -17.00 8.24
N PRO A 178 -6.14 -18.31 8.43
CA PRO A 178 -5.73 -19.04 9.63
C PRO A 178 -4.25 -19.43 9.56
N LEU A 179 -3.37 -18.42 9.63
CA LEU A 179 -1.93 -18.56 9.50
C LEU A 179 -1.21 -17.59 10.46
N GLN A 180 0.13 -17.67 10.49
CA GLN A 180 0.98 -16.70 11.18
C GLN A 180 1.69 -15.81 10.17
N GLY A 181 1.65 -14.49 10.36
CA GLY A 181 2.34 -13.54 9.51
C GLY A 181 3.85 -13.62 9.67
N LEU A 182 4.56 -13.85 8.57
CA LEU A 182 6.02 -13.88 8.49
C LEU A 182 6.54 -12.73 7.62
N ILE A 183 7.69 -12.21 8.00
CA ILE A 183 8.51 -11.27 7.23
C ILE A 183 9.86 -11.94 6.98
N PHE A 184 10.33 -11.89 5.74
CA PHE A 184 11.58 -12.52 5.34
C PHE A 184 12.61 -11.49 4.94
N GLY A 185 13.88 -11.78 5.26
CA GLY A 185 15.05 -11.08 4.73
C GLY A 185 15.92 -12.04 3.96
N VAL A 186 16.27 -11.68 2.72
CA VAL A 186 17.05 -12.48 1.79
C VAL A 186 18.23 -11.66 1.29
N ASN A 187 19.39 -12.29 1.11
CA ASN A 187 20.54 -11.64 0.49
C ASN A 187 20.20 -11.28 -0.96
N ALA A 188 20.24 -9.99 -1.29
CA ALA A 188 19.85 -9.48 -2.60
C ALA A 188 20.67 -10.08 -3.75
N LYS A 189 21.94 -10.42 -3.50
CA LYS A 189 22.88 -10.90 -4.53
C LYS A 189 22.82 -12.42 -4.71
N THR A 190 22.61 -13.17 -3.64
CA THR A 190 22.71 -14.64 -3.66
C THR A 190 21.37 -15.37 -3.59
N GLY A 191 20.31 -14.71 -3.11
CA GLY A 191 19.02 -15.36 -2.86
C GLY A 191 18.96 -16.18 -1.57
N GLU A 192 20.02 -16.18 -0.75
CA GLU A 192 20.05 -16.92 0.52
C GLU A 192 19.20 -16.23 1.60
N LYS A 193 18.31 -16.99 2.26
CA LYS A 193 17.53 -16.49 3.40
C LYS A 193 18.48 -16.12 4.55
N VAL A 194 18.42 -14.86 4.98
CA VAL A 194 19.24 -14.30 6.07
C VAL A 194 18.50 -14.41 7.40
N TRP A 195 17.22 -14.04 7.41
CA TRP A 195 16.37 -14.10 8.59
C TRP A 195 14.90 -14.27 8.20
N GLU A 196 14.12 -14.70 9.19
CA GLU A 196 12.67 -14.84 9.14
C GLU A 196 12.13 -14.35 10.49
N LEU A 197 11.11 -13.50 10.44
CA LEU A 197 10.48 -12.90 11.60
C LEU A 197 9.01 -13.33 11.63
N ASN A 198 8.60 -14.00 12.71
CA ASN A 198 7.19 -14.19 13.02
C ASN A 198 6.64 -12.93 13.70
N THR A 199 5.55 -12.40 13.18
CA THR A 199 4.87 -11.21 13.72
C THR A 199 4.02 -11.54 14.95
N ILE A 200 3.74 -12.81 15.21
CA ILE A 200 3.03 -13.27 16.41
C ILE A 200 4.03 -13.41 17.56
N ASN A 201 3.74 -12.73 18.67
CA ASN A 201 4.49 -12.85 19.92
C ASN A 201 4.05 -14.10 20.69
N ASP A 202 5.01 -14.83 21.26
CA ASP A 202 4.75 -16.04 22.06
C ASP A 202 4.27 -15.76 23.50
N ASP A 203 4.05 -14.50 23.91
CA ASP A 203 3.52 -14.17 25.25
C ASP A 203 2.05 -14.65 25.40
N PRO A 204 1.76 -15.59 26.33
CA PRO A 204 0.40 -16.08 26.54
C PRO A 204 -0.61 -15.02 27.02
N LYS A 205 -0.14 -13.87 27.54
CA LYS A 205 -1.01 -12.72 27.85
C LYS A 205 -1.43 -11.95 26.60
N SER A 206 -0.61 -12.01 25.56
CA SER A 206 -0.85 -11.41 24.26
C SER A 206 -1.68 -12.33 23.37
N TRP A 207 -1.33 -13.62 23.38
CA TRP A 207 -1.98 -14.70 22.64
C TRP A 207 -2.29 -15.87 23.57
N PRO A 208 -3.50 -15.93 24.14
CA PRO A 208 -3.88 -17.02 25.03
C PRO A 208 -3.89 -18.39 24.32
N GLY A 209 -3.31 -19.39 24.97
CA GLY A 209 -3.29 -20.77 24.47
C GLY A 209 -2.65 -20.88 23.08
N ASP A 210 -3.35 -21.51 22.15
CA ASP A 210 -2.89 -21.73 20.77
C ASP A 210 -3.41 -20.67 19.78
N SER A 211 -4.06 -19.60 20.25
CA SER A 211 -4.70 -18.60 19.39
C SER A 211 -3.74 -17.94 18.40
N GLY A 212 -2.46 -17.80 18.76
CA GLY A 212 -1.44 -17.23 17.90
C GLY A 212 -1.07 -18.08 16.68
N LYS A 213 -1.37 -19.39 16.66
CA LYS A 213 -1.02 -20.28 15.53
C LYS A 213 -1.79 -19.97 14.25
N ILE A 214 -2.95 -19.33 14.38
CA ILE A 214 -3.84 -18.91 13.30
C ILE A 214 -4.16 -17.42 13.41
N GLY A 215 -3.28 -16.65 14.05
CA GLY A 215 -3.54 -15.30 14.51
C GLY A 215 -3.51 -14.22 13.44
N GLY A 216 -3.27 -14.55 12.18
CA GLY A 216 -3.14 -13.58 11.09
C GLY A 216 -1.82 -12.82 11.18
N GLY A 217 -1.85 -11.49 11.12
CA GLY A 217 -0.66 -10.65 11.32
C GLY A 217 0.28 -10.57 10.13
N GLY A 218 -0.17 -10.90 8.91
CA GLY A 218 0.59 -10.68 7.68
C GLY A 218 1.13 -9.24 7.55
N SER A 219 1.99 -9.00 6.55
CA SER A 219 2.50 -7.66 6.28
C SER A 219 2.57 -7.46 4.78
N TRP A 220 1.42 -7.11 4.23
CA TRP A 220 1.17 -7.13 2.79
C TRP A 220 1.50 -5.82 2.11
N GLN A 221 2.36 -4.96 2.65
CA GLN A 221 2.66 -3.62 2.13
C GLN A 221 4.16 -3.32 2.30
N PRO A 222 4.75 -2.36 1.56
CA PRO A 222 6.17 -2.13 1.62
C PRO A 222 6.53 -1.37 2.90
N GLY A 223 7.56 -1.84 3.60
CA GLY A 223 8.22 -1.06 4.64
C GLY A 223 9.13 0.03 4.06
N VAL A 224 9.71 0.84 4.94
CA VAL A 224 10.74 1.83 4.59
C VAL A 224 12.05 1.51 5.32
N TYR A 225 13.17 1.65 4.61
CA TYR A 225 14.50 1.41 5.17
C TYR A 225 15.22 2.73 5.49
N ASP A 226 15.62 2.88 6.75
CA ASP A 226 16.49 3.97 7.18
C ASP A 226 17.94 3.50 7.22
N ALA A 227 18.68 3.82 6.15
CA ALA A 227 20.10 3.47 6.03
C ALA A 227 20.99 4.08 7.13
N LYS A 228 20.60 5.21 7.76
CA LYS A 228 21.40 5.85 8.81
C LYS A 228 21.42 5.02 10.08
N THR A 229 20.30 4.38 10.40
CA THR A 229 20.12 3.59 11.62
C THR A 229 20.19 2.09 11.36
N GLY A 230 20.09 1.66 10.10
CA GLY A 230 19.99 0.24 9.74
C GLY A 230 18.63 -0.36 10.09
N THR A 231 17.60 0.47 10.24
CA THR A 231 16.26 0.08 10.70
C THR A 231 15.30 -0.01 9.53
N ILE A 232 14.54 -1.09 9.46
CA ILE A 232 13.34 -1.21 8.62
C ILE A 232 12.14 -0.82 9.49
N TYR A 233 11.29 0.07 9.01
CA TYR A 233 9.98 0.32 9.60
C TYR A 233 8.92 -0.35 8.72
N MET A 234 8.07 -1.16 9.31
CA MET A 234 7.06 -1.93 8.59
C MET A 234 5.76 -2.00 9.40
N GLY A 235 4.64 -2.03 8.70
CA GLY A 235 3.32 -2.16 9.30
C GLY A 235 2.80 -3.60 9.23
N THR A 236 2.07 -4.05 10.23
CA THR A 236 1.44 -5.38 10.27
C THR A 236 -0.07 -5.31 10.15
N SER A 237 -0.65 -6.40 9.68
CA SER A 237 -2.09 -6.57 9.45
C SER A 237 -2.88 -6.87 10.72
N ASN A 238 -4.20 -6.93 10.53
CA ASN A 238 -5.19 -7.40 11.49
C ASN A 238 -4.87 -8.77 12.11
N ALA A 239 -5.56 -9.05 13.22
CA ALA A 239 -5.58 -10.34 13.88
C ALA A 239 -6.73 -11.22 13.37
N ALA A 240 -6.47 -12.50 13.16
CA ALA A 240 -7.50 -13.49 12.81
C ALA A 240 -7.97 -14.30 14.04
N PRO A 241 -9.26 -14.71 14.12
CA PRO A 241 -10.34 -14.32 13.21
C PRO A 241 -10.68 -12.83 13.32
N ASP A 242 -11.03 -12.16 12.22
CA ASP A 242 -11.13 -10.69 12.17
C ASP A 242 -12.07 -10.08 13.20
N PHE A 243 -13.26 -10.65 13.40
CA PHE A 243 -14.32 -10.05 14.22
C PHE A 243 -14.61 -10.82 15.52
N ASN A 244 -14.47 -12.15 15.53
CA ASN A 244 -14.67 -12.95 16.74
C ASN A 244 -13.35 -13.15 17.49
N ASN A 245 -13.10 -12.27 18.46
CA ASN A 245 -11.86 -12.26 19.24
C ASN A 245 -11.89 -13.14 20.51
N THR A 246 -12.98 -13.87 20.77
CA THR A 246 -13.20 -14.55 22.06
C THR A 246 -12.11 -15.57 22.42
N ALA A 247 -11.53 -16.23 21.42
CA ALA A 247 -10.42 -17.19 21.60
C ALA A 247 -9.04 -16.52 21.79
N ARG A 248 -8.93 -15.22 21.49
CA ARG A 248 -7.68 -14.46 21.43
C ARG A 248 -7.72 -13.20 22.31
N LEU A 249 -8.34 -13.27 23.49
CA LEU A 249 -8.45 -12.16 24.44
C LEU A 249 -7.09 -11.80 25.07
N GLY A 250 -6.32 -11.01 24.35
CA GLY A 250 -5.05 -10.40 24.70
C GLY A 250 -4.78 -9.26 23.73
N ASP A 251 -3.70 -8.51 23.86
CA ASP A 251 -3.39 -7.40 22.94
C ASP A 251 -3.04 -7.85 21.51
N ASN A 252 -2.75 -9.15 21.30
CA ASN A 252 -2.47 -9.76 20.00
C ASN A 252 -1.24 -9.16 19.30
N LEU A 253 -0.16 -8.92 20.03
CA LEU A 253 1.08 -8.38 19.48
C LEU A 253 1.75 -9.37 18.53
N TYR A 254 2.25 -8.95 17.38
CA TYR A 254 2.40 -7.59 16.87
C TYR A 254 1.42 -7.28 15.73
N THR A 255 0.17 -7.75 15.78
CA THR A 255 -0.87 -7.35 14.79
C THR A 255 -1.23 -5.88 14.94
N ALA A 256 -1.73 -5.27 13.85
CA ALA A 256 -2.13 -3.87 13.75
C ALA A 256 -1.14 -2.91 14.43
N SER A 257 0.14 -3.10 14.08
CA SER A 257 1.27 -2.42 14.68
C SER A 257 2.21 -1.84 13.62
N LEU A 258 2.87 -0.75 13.99
CA LEU A 258 4.13 -0.33 13.39
C LEU A 258 5.28 -1.00 14.14
N ILE A 259 6.17 -1.68 13.44
CA ILE A 259 7.35 -2.33 14.00
C ILE A 259 8.63 -1.75 13.39
N ALA A 260 9.65 -1.62 14.23
CA ALA A 260 11.02 -1.30 13.83
C ALA A 260 11.84 -2.60 13.89
N ILE A 261 12.52 -2.93 12.80
CA ILE A 261 13.25 -4.19 12.62
C ILE A 261 14.72 -3.83 12.34
N ASP A 262 15.66 -4.46 13.04
CA ASP A 262 17.07 -4.38 12.66
C ASP A 262 17.27 -5.13 11.33
N ALA A 263 17.68 -4.41 10.29
CA ALA A 263 17.71 -4.94 8.93
C ALA A 263 18.63 -6.16 8.76
N LYS A 264 19.69 -6.26 9.57
CA LYS A 264 20.69 -7.33 9.46
C LYS A 264 20.24 -8.61 10.15
N THR A 265 19.53 -8.49 11.26
CA THR A 265 19.19 -9.63 12.14
C THR A 265 17.72 -10.04 12.08
N GLY A 266 16.84 -9.20 11.52
CA GLY A 266 15.40 -9.45 11.49
C GLY A 266 14.70 -9.28 12.84
N LYS A 267 15.41 -8.80 13.87
CA LYS A 267 14.84 -8.64 15.22
C LYS A 267 14.01 -7.37 15.33
N ILE A 268 12.83 -7.46 15.94
CA ILE A 268 12.06 -6.29 16.35
C ILE A 268 12.83 -5.54 17.45
N THR A 269 13.12 -4.26 17.20
CA THR A 269 13.83 -3.36 18.11
C THR A 269 12.92 -2.33 18.78
N GLY A 270 11.72 -2.13 18.23
CA GLY A 270 10.69 -1.25 18.78
C GLY A 270 9.36 -1.48 18.08
N HIS A 271 8.26 -1.05 18.71
CA HIS A 271 6.93 -1.11 18.10
C HIS A 271 5.99 -0.07 18.70
N HIS A 272 4.93 0.24 17.96
CA HIS A 272 3.73 0.91 18.44
C HIS A 272 2.52 0.16 17.88
N GLN A 273 1.72 -0.43 18.76
CA GLN A 273 0.47 -1.07 18.36
C GLN A 273 -0.65 -0.03 18.31
N GLU A 274 -1.24 0.16 17.14
CA GLU A 274 -2.27 1.17 16.93
C GLU A 274 -3.67 0.65 17.26
N ILE A 275 -3.92 -0.65 17.01
CA ILE A 275 -5.19 -1.30 17.30
C ILE A 275 -4.98 -2.55 18.17
N PRO A 276 -4.80 -2.40 19.49
CA PRO A 276 -4.69 -3.55 20.40
C PRO A 276 -5.95 -4.40 20.37
N ASN A 277 -5.75 -5.72 20.29
CA ASN A 277 -6.83 -6.70 20.17
C ASN A 277 -7.80 -6.33 19.03
N ASP A 278 -7.24 -6.06 17.84
CA ASP A 278 -8.01 -5.71 16.64
C ASP A 278 -9.15 -6.69 16.42
N SER A 279 -10.35 -6.17 16.18
CA SER A 279 -11.59 -6.95 16.02
C SER A 279 -12.45 -6.37 14.88
N TRP A 280 -11.82 -5.68 13.93
CA TRP A 280 -12.53 -4.97 12.84
C TRP A 280 -11.86 -5.10 11.48
N ASP A 281 -10.80 -5.90 11.36
CA ASP A 281 -9.91 -5.92 10.20
C ASP A 281 -9.29 -4.54 9.93
N TYR A 282 -8.64 -3.97 10.95
CA TYR A 282 -7.96 -2.68 10.85
C TYR A 282 -6.44 -2.83 10.87
N ASP A 283 -5.89 -3.16 9.70
CA ASP A 283 -4.45 -3.15 9.45
C ASP A 283 -3.76 -1.83 9.82
N SER A 284 -2.52 -1.98 10.26
CA SER A 284 -1.51 -0.92 10.32
C SER A 284 -0.44 -1.10 9.25
N ALA A 285 -0.74 -1.84 8.17
CA ALA A 285 0.20 -2.13 7.10
C ALA A 285 0.50 -0.95 6.17
N TYR A 286 -0.10 0.23 6.36
CA TYR A 286 -0.08 1.29 5.35
C TYR A 286 1.28 1.99 5.24
N GLU A 287 1.39 2.94 4.30
CA GLU A 287 2.65 3.62 4.05
C GLU A 287 3.10 4.44 5.25
N ILE A 288 4.41 4.38 5.52
CA ILE A 288 5.04 5.00 6.67
C ILE A 288 5.86 6.19 6.17
N MET A 289 5.31 7.39 6.24
CA MET A 289 6.04 8.59 5.81
C MET A 289 6.99 9.06 6.91
N THR A 290 8.23 9.34 6.54
CA THR A 290 9.18 10.02 7.44
C THR A 290 9.20 11.52 7.13
N ILE A 291 8.92 12.38 8.10
CA ILE A 291 8.93 13.85 7.92
C ILE A 291 9.80 14.51 9.00
N GLU A 292 10.79 15.28 8.60
CA GLU A 292 11.59 16.11 9.50
C GLU A 292 10.79 17.36 9.92
N LYS A 293 10.75 17.64 11.23
CA LYS A 293 10.18 18.88 11.77
C LYS A 293 10.87 19.29 13.07
N GLY A 294 11.59 20.42 13.03
CA GLY A 294 12.18 21.01 14.23
C GLY A 294 13.43 20.26 14.74
N GLY A 295 14.23 19.73 13.81
CA GLY A 295 15.44 18.95 14.07
C GLY A 295 15.18 17.49 14.43
N LYS A 296 13.97 16.97 14.17
CA LYS A 296 13.56 15.61 14.53
C LYS A 296 12.80 14.94 13.40
N ASP A 297 13.06 13.66 13.20
CA ASP A 297 12.32 12.82 12.28
C ASP A 297 11.07 12.25 12.95
N HIS A 298 9.94 12.37 12.27
CA HIS A 298 8.65 11.83 12.69
C HIS A 298 8.15 10.80 11.70
N LEU A 299 7.49 9.76 12.20
CA LEU A 299 6.68 8.86 11.36
C LEU A 299 5.25 9.38 11.34
N VAL A 300 4.64 9.49 10.17
CA VAL A 300 3.23 9.83 9.99
C VAL A 300 2.55 8.66 9.30
N HIS A 301 1.60 8.05 9.98
CA HIS A 301 1.03 6.77 9.57
C HIS A 301 -0.49 6.78 9.76
N LEU A 302 -1.23 6.53 8.67
CA LEU A 302 -2.67 6.30 8.70
C LEU A 302 -2.90 4.81 8.90
N ASN A 303 -3.69 4.40 9.89
CA ASN A 303 -4.23 3.05 9.94
C ASN A 303 -5.58 2.93 9.22
N LYS A 304 -5.96 1.70 8.93
CA LYS A 304 -7.21 1.37 8.25
C LYS A 304 -8.46 1.82 9.03
N GLY A 305 -8.38 1.80 10.36
CA GLY A 305 -9.42 2.27 11.30
C GLY A 305 -9.70 3.77 11.26
N GLY A 306 -8.96 4.55 10.47
CA GLY A 306 -9.28 5.95 10.18
C GLY A 306 -8.59 6.97 11.08
N PHE A 307 -7.52 6.59 11.76
CA PHE A 307 -6.69 7.49 12.56
C PHE A 307 -5.28 7.61 12.00
N VAL A 308 -4.73 8.82 12.06
CA VAL A 308 -3.33 9.07 11.76
C VAL A 308 -2.55 9.23 13.06
N THR A 309 -1.54 8.40 13.24
CA THR A 309 -0.59 8.44 14.33
C THR A 309 0.67 9.17 13.88
N VAL A 310 1.09 10.17 14.65
CA VAL A 310 2.37 10.88 14.48
C VAL A 310 3.31 10.41 15.56
N LEU A 311 4.37 9.69 15.20
CA LEU A 311 5.35 9.14 16.13
C LEU A 311 6.67 9.89 16.07
N ASP A 312 7.36 9.99 17.21
CA ASP A 312 8.80 10.25 17.23
C ASP A 312 9.52 9.00 16.70
N LYS A 313 10.26 9.15 15.60
CA LYS A 313 10.86 8.01 14.88
C LYS A 313 11.85 7.22 15.73
N ALA A 314 12.64 7.91 16.56
CA ALA A 314 13.68 7.28 17.37
C ALA A 314 13.12 6.45 18.52
N THR A 315 11.95 6.83 19.06
CA THR A 315 11.36 6.18 20.23
C THR A 315 10.13 5.33 19.89
N MET A 316 9.58 5.45 18.68
CA MET A 316 8.30 4.85 18.28
C MET A 316 7.14 5.23 19.21
N LYS A 317 7.22 6.40 19.86
CA LYS A 317 6.16 6.88 20.76
C LYS A 317 5.27 7.89 20.05
N PRO A 318 3.94 7.80 20.22
CA PRO A 318 3.03 8.78 19.66
C PRO A 318 3.25 10.15 20.30
N THR A 319 3.22 11.17 19.45
CA THR A 319 3.28 12.57 19.80
C THR A 319 1.97 13.29 19.50
N ASN A 320 1.20 12.75 18.55
CA ASN A 320 -0.18 13.12 18.28
C ASN A 320 -0.92 11.93 17.64
N VAL A 321 -2.24 11.87 17.82
CA VAL A 321 -3.14 11.01 17.05
C VAL A 321 -4.35 11.84 16.66
N TRP A 322 -4.72 11.84 15.39
CA TRP A 322 -5.86 12.61 14.89
C TRP A 322 -6.74 11.79 13.96
N GLN A 323 -8.04 12.09 13.97
CA GLN A 323 -9.05 11.37 13.20
C GLN A 323 -9.05 11.83 11.74
N PHE A 324 -8.82 10.90 10.81
CA PHE A 324 -8.88 11.14 9.37
C PHE A 324 -10.27 10.88 8.80
N ALA A 325 -10.88 9.74 9.15
CA ALA A 325 -12.24 9.39 8.74
C ALA A 325 -13.25 10.40 9.27
N LYS A 326 -14.27 10.76 8.49
CA LYS A 326 -15.36 11.63 8.96
C LYS A 326 -16.28 10.88 9.91
N ASN A 327 -16.51 9.59 9.64
CA ASN A 327 -17.39 8.73 10.42
C ASN A 327 -16.58 7.66 11.14
N VAL A 328 -16.50 7.78 12.47
CA VAL A 328 -15.90 6.79 13.36
C VAL A 328 -16.86 6.53 14.51
N ASN A 329 -17.22 5.26 14.70
CA ASN A 329 -18.08 4.83 15.80
C ASN A 329 -17.63 3.50 16.43
N TRP A 330 -16.56 2.87 15.94
CA TRP A 330 -15.96 1.68 16.54
C TRP A 330 -15.20 2.00 17.85
N VAL A 331 -14.92 3.28 18.11
CA VAL A 331 -14.23 3.77 19.30
C VAL A 331 -14.72 5.19 19.62
N LYS A 332 -14.73 5.59 20.90
CA LYS A 332 -15.08 6.97 21.29
C LYS A 332 -13.97 7.97 20.99
N GLY A 333 -12.74 7.50 20.82
CA GLY A 333 -11.57 8.29 20.47
C GLY A 333 -10.27 7.56 20.74
N VAL A 334 -9.16 8.19 20.39
CA VAL A 334 -7.80 7.68 20.66
C VAL A 334 -7.04 8.74 21.45
N ASN A 335 -6.33 8.32 22.50
CA ASN A 335 -5.53 9.24 23.28
C ASN A 335 -4.37 9.78 22.42
N PRO A 336 -4.27 11.10 22.19
CA PRO A 336 -3.29 11.66 21.26
C PRO A 336 -1.84 11.53 21.73
N LYS A 337 -1.59 11.28 23.02
CA LYS A 337 -0.24 11.15 23.58
C LYS A 337 0.22 9.71 23.75
N THR A 338 -0.71 8.76 23.83
CA THR A 338 -0.37 7.35 24.10
C THR A 338 -0.81 6.40 23.00
N GLY A 339 -1.71 6.81 22.11
CA GLY A 339 -2.34 5.92 21.12
C GLY A 339 -3.39 4.98 21.72
N ALA A 340 -3.69 5.08 23.02
CA ALA A 340 -4.65 4.18 23.65
C ALA A 340 -6.09 4.43 23.17
N LEU A 341 -6.78 3.35 22.81
CA LEU A 341 -8.19 3.37 22.43
C LEU A 341 -9.08 3.71 23.63
N ILE A 342 -10.07 4.57 23.42
CA ILE A 342 -11.04 4.99 24.45
C ILE A 342 -12.37 4.27 24.18
N GLU A 343 -12.71 3.32 25.05
CA GLU A 343 -13.98 2.58 25.01
C GLU A 343 -14.32 2.02 23.62
N PRO A 344 -13.50 1.09 23.09
CA PRO A 344 -13.78 0.46 21.80
C PRO A 344 -15.06 -0.38 21.83
N LEU A 345 -15.88 -0.24 20.79
CA LEU A 345 -17.08 -1.04 20.54
C LEU A 345 -16.72 -2.25 19.68
N ARG A 346 -16.63 -3.42 20.30
CA ARG A 346 -16.27 -4.68 19.63
C ARG A 346 -17.50 -5.43 19.10
N PRO A 347 -17.41 -6.09 17.94
CA PRO A 347 -18.39 -7.07 17.51
C PRO A 347 -18.58 -8.15 18.58
N ASN A 348 -19.80 -8.68 18.69
CA ASN A 348 -20.12 -9.77 19.60
C ASN A 348 -21.13 -10.75 18.97
N THR A 349 -21.41 -11.84 19.68
CA THR A 349 -22.29 -12.92 19.19
C THR A 349 -23.77 -12.68 19.49
N GLU A 350 -24.11 -11.60 20.18
CA GLU A 350 -25.46 -11.32 20.69
C GLU A 350 -26.25 -10.49 19.68
N GLU A 351 -25.66 -9.41 19.17
CA GLU A 351 -26.34 -8.41 18.36
C GLU A 351 -25.59 -8.02 17.08
N ASP A 352 -26.32 -7.38 16.16
CA ASP A 352 -25.76 -6.78 14.96
C ASP A 352 -25.18 -5.40 15.32
N ILE A 353 -23.89 -5.18 15.05
CA ILE A 353 -23.20 -3.92 15.33
C ILE A 353 -22.76 -3.30 14.00
N THR A 354 -23.12 -2.04 13.77
CA THR A 354 -22.65 -1.26 12.63
C THR A 354 -21.47 -0.40 13.03
N PHE A 355 -20.31 -0.60 12.38
CA PHE A 355 -19.15 0.26 12.57
C PHE A 355 -18.60 0.86 11.28
N CYS A 356 -18.06 2.06 11.45
CA CYS A 356 -17.46 2.94 10.46
C CYS A 356 -16.05 3.32 10.94
N PRO A 357 -15.02 3.34 10.06
CA PRO A 357 -15.10 2.91 8.66
C PRO A 357 -15.44 1.41 8.52
N SER A 358 -15.71 0.95 7.30
CA SER A 358 -15.85 -0.48 7.05
C SER A 358 -14.51 -1.21 7.20
N LEU A 359 -14.49 -2.54 7.09
CA LEU A 359 -13.27 -3.34 6.97
C LEU A 359 -12.43 -2.99 5.73
N LEU A 360 -12.91 -2.19 4.78
CA LEU A 360 -12.06 -1.67 3.70
C LEU A 360 -11.34 -0.38 4.11
N GLY A 361 -11.61 0.09 5.32
CA GLY A 361 -11.01 1.24 5.98
C GLY A 361 -11.52 2.58 5.49
N ALA A 362 -11.00 3.62 6.15
CA ALA A 362 -11.11 5.00 5.67
C ALA A 362 -10.35 5.23 4.35
N ARG A 363 -9.45 4.30 4.04
CA ARG A 363 -8.66 4.13 2.82
C ARG A 363 -8.11 2.71 2.86
N SER A 364 -7.79 2.12 1.72
CA SER A 364 -7.16 0.79 1.63
C SER A 364 -5.68 0.89 1.21
N TRP A 365 -5.26 0.16 0.17
CA TRP A 365 -3.86 0.04 -0.25
C TRP A 365 -3.25 1.29 -0.90
N GLN A 366 -4.08 2.26 -1.28
CA GLN A 366 -3.63 3.44 -2.01
C GLN A 366 -2.75 4.32 -1.13
N HIS A 367 -1.56 4.63 -1.60
CA HIS A 367 -0.67 5.53 -0.87
C HIS A 367 -1.11 6.98 -1.05
N ALA A 368 -0.95 7.76 0.01
CA ALA A 368 -1.07 9.20 -0.04
C ALA A 368 0.25 9.81 -0.56
N ALA A 369 0.28 11.13 -0.69
CA ALA A 369 1.50 11.85 -1.03
C ALA A 369 1.73 13.02 -0.09
N TYR A 370 2.99 13.35 0.19
CA TYR A 370 3.38 14.54 0.94
C TYR A 370 4.21 15.46 0.05
N ASN A 371 3.82 16.74 -0.07
CA ASN A 371 4.60 17.72 -0.80
C ASN A 371 5.41 18.58 0.18
N PRO A 372 6.75 18.52 0.16
CA PRO A 372 7.59 19.28 1.09
C PRO A 372 7.53 20.80 0.86
N ASN A 373 7.14 21.26 -0.33
CA ASN A 373 7.04 22.69 -0.64
C ASN A 373 5.81 23.32 0.03
N SER A 374 4.64 22.70 -0.11
CA SER A 374 3.40 23.18 0.55
C SER A 374 3.26 22.68 1.99
N LYS A 375 4.03 21.64 2.37
CA LYS A 375 3.96 20.91 3.65
C LYS A 375 2.59 20.26 3.88
N LEU A 376 1.90 19.92 2.81
CA LEU A 376 0.59 19.27 2.85
C LEU A 376 0.70 17.79 2.50
N TRP A 377 -0.14 17.00 3.16
CA TRP A 377 -0.41 15.60 2.88
C TRP A 377 -1.72 15.48 2.11
N TYR A 378 -1.69 14.75 1.01
CA TYR A 378 -2.80 14.57 0.09
C TYR A 378 -3.26 13.12 0.12
N SER A 379 -4.49 12.87 0.55
CA SER A 379 -4.99 11.52 0.76
C SER A 379 -6.45 11.33 0.38
N ASN A 380 -6.73 10.15 -0.17
CA ASN A 380 -8.09 9.71 -0.46
C ASN A 380 -8.76 9.20 0.81
N GLY A 381 -10.00 9.64 1.05
CA GLY A 381 -10.82 9.18 2.17
C GLY A 381 -12.15 8.61 1.68
N TRP A 382 -12.56 7.47 2.22
CA TRP A 382 -13.84 6.81 1.92
C TRP A 382 -14.71 6.75 3.18
N GLU A 383 -16.01 6.91 3.01
CA GLU A 383 -16.98 6.99 4.10
C GLU A 383 -18.13 6.03 3.85
N PHE A 384 -18.03 4.85 4.47
CA PHE A 384 -18.99 3.77 4.49
C PHE A 384 -18.63 2.80 5.62
N CYS A 385 -19.51 1.86 5.91
CA CYS A 385 -19.50 1.08 7.14
C CYS A 385 -19.78 -0.40 6.82
N ASN A 386 -19.78 -1.24 7.84
CA ASN A 386 -20.38 -2.57 7.75
C ASN A 386 -21.19 -2.89 9.00
N THR A 387 -22.21 -3.73 8.84
CA THR A 387 -22.93 -4.36 9.94
C THR A 387 -22.40 -5.78 10.13
N VAL A 388 -21.97 -6.10 11.35
CA VAL A 388 -21.38 -7.40 11.70
C VAL A 388 -22.05 -7.97 12.93
N LYS A 389 -22.27 -9.27 12.89
CA LYS A 389 -22.50 -10.10 14.07
C LYS A 389 -21.41 -11.16 14.12
N ALA A 390 -20.62 -11.17 15.18
CA ALA A 390 -19.56 -12.15 15.35
C ALA A 390 -20.18 -13.56 15.48
N GLY A 391 -19.45 -14.56 15.00
CA GLY A 391 -19.91 -15.95 14.99
C GLY A 391 -18.77 -16.94 15.05
N PRO A 392 -19.06 -18.20 15.38
CA PRO A 392 -18.06 -19.25 15.30
C PRO A 392 -17.69 -19.51 13.83
N GLN A 393 -16.40 -19.73 13.58
CA GLN A 393 -15.88 -20.23 12.32
C GLN A 393 -14.77 -21.21 12.66
N ASP A 394 -14.80 -22.39 12.04
CA ASP A 394 -13.82 -23.45 12.32
C ASP A 394 -12.65 -23.33 11.32
N PRO A 395 -11.44 -23.00 11.79
CA PRO A 395 -10.26 -22.87 10.93
C PRO A 395 -9.82 -24.20 10.31
N GLU A 396 -10.21 -25.36 10.86
CA GLU A 396 -9.82 -26.67 10.32
C GLU A 396 -10.65 -27.09 9.11
N THR A 397 -11.84 -26.50 8.94
CA THR A 397 -12.77 -26.84 7.85
C THR A 397 -12.91 -25.75 6.80
N ILE A 398 -12.17 -24.65 6.95
CA ILE A 398 -12.17 -23.55 6.00
C ILE A 398 -11.53 -23.98 4.67
N ALA A 399 -12.10 -23.51 3.55
CA ALA A 399 -11.55 -23.78 2.24
C ALA A 399 -10.15 -23.16 2.08
N PHE A 400 -9.32 -23.77 1.22
CA PHE A 400 -7.98 -23.27 0.92
C PHE A 400 -8.01 -21.77 0.59
N ALA A 401 -7.14 -21.02 1.25
CA ALA A 401 -6.99 -19.57 1.10
C ALA A 401 -8.24 -18.71 1.38
N ALA A 402 -9.31 -19.26 1.96
CA ALA A 402 -10.49 -18.49 2.32
C ALA A 402 -10.29 -17.67 3.62
N LEU A 403 -11.18 -16.69 3.82
CA LEU A 403 -11.08 -15.71 4.90
C LEU A 403 -11.61 -16.25 6.23
N LEU A 404 -10.82 -16.12 7.29
CA LEU A 404 -11.18 -16.39 8.68
C LEU A 404 -11.72 -15.12 9.35
N LEU A 405 -12.95 -14.72 9.00
CA LEU A 405 -13.57 -13.50 9.53
C LEU A 405 -14.17 -13.69 10.94
N GLY A 406 -14.69 -14.89 11.25
CA GLY A 406 -15.41 -15.14 12.50
C GLY A 406 -16.76 -14.41 12.60
N VAL A 407 -17.60 -14.52 11.56
CA VAL A 407 -18.89 -13.82 11.47
C VAL A 407 -20.07 -14.78 11.29
N ALA A 408 -21.19 -14.46 11.94
CA ALA A 408 -22.50 -15.05 11.65
C ALA A 408 -23.28 -14.21 10.62
N LYS A 409 -22.98 -12.91 10.56
CA LYS A 409 -23.53 -11.97 9.58
C LYS A 409 -22.49 -10.90 9.26
N PHE A 410 -22.38 -10.57 7.98
CA PHE A 410 -21.52 -9.51 7.48
C PHE A 410 -22.20 -8.80 6.31
N GLU A 411 -22.28 -7.47 6.36
CA GLU A 411 -22.87 -6.65 5.29
C GLU A 411 -22.16 -5.30 5.18
N ILE A 412 -21.70 -4.92 3.99
CA ILE A 412 -21.21 -3.56 3.71
C ILE A 412 -22.41 -2.62 3.52
N VAL A 413 -22.44 -1.53 4.28
CA VAL A 413 -23.58 -0.60 4.34
C VAL A 413 -23.10 0.85 4.19
N PRO A 414 -23.94 1.78 3.68
CA PRO A 414 -23.60 3.19 3.72
C PRO A 414 -23.51 3.70 5.17
N VAL A 415 -22.99 4.90 5.36
CA VAL A 415 -23.01 5.56 6.67
C VAL A 415 -24.45 5.65 7.18
N PRO A 416 -24.76 5.25 8.43
CA PRO A 416 -26.11 5.35 8.96
C PRO A 416 -26.70 6.75 8.81
N GLY A 417 -27.87 6.84 8.17
CA GLY A 417 -28.55 8.11 7.90
C GLY A 417 -28.02 8.90 6.70
N SER A 418 -27.05 8.37 5.92
CA SER A 418 -26.61 8.98 4.67
C SER A 418 -27.41 8.48 3.45
N GLN A 419 -27.23 9.15 2.30
CA GLN A 419 -27.83 8.75 1.02
C GLN A 419 -26.98 7.71 0.25
N GLY A 420 -25.84 7.30 0.79
CA GLY A 420 -24.87 6.44 0.12
C GLY A 420 -23.46 6.56 0.71
N ALA A 421 -22.53 5.79 0.18
CA ALA A 421 -21.12 5.98 0.49
C ALA A 421 -20.61 7.25 -0.19
N THR A 422 -19.66 7.92 0.46
CA THR A 422 -19.01 9.13 -0.10
C THR A 422 -17.51 8.99 -0.05
N SER A 423 -16.82 9.82 -0.82
CA SER A 423 -15.37 9.79 -0.93
C SER A 423 -14.82 11.18 -1.20
N ARG A 424 -13.52 11.37 -0.94
CA ARG A 424 -12.86 12.66 -1.09
C ARG A 424 -11.38 12.52 -1.36
N LEU A 425 -10.78 13.58 -1.90
CA LEU A 425 -9.34 13.84 -1.85
C LEU A 425 -9.11 15.08 -0.95
N ASP A 426 -8.35 14.90 0.13
CA ASP A 426 -8.05 15.98 1.07
C ASP A 426 -6.61 16.44 0.95
N ALA A 427 -6.37 17.75 1.08
CA ALA A 427 -5.06 18.30 1.46
C ALA A 427 -5.08 18.72 2.94
N ARG A 428 -4.17 18.16 3.74
CA ARG A 428 -4.12 18.35 5.19
C ARG A 428 -2.72 18.64 5.69
N ASP A 429 -2.63 19.31 6.83
CA ASP A 429 -1.41 19.30 7.63
C ASP A 429 -1.21 17.90 8.23
N PRO A 430 -0.09 17.20 7.96
CA PRO A 430 0.10 15.80 8.39
C PRO A 430 0.24 15.63 9.91
N PHE A 431 0.58 16.70 10.64
CA PHE A 431 0.81 16.63 12.09
C PHE A 431 -0.47 16.85 12.89
N THR A 432 -1.40 17.64 12.37
CA THR A 432 -2.60 18.10 13.08
C THR A 432 -3.91 17.65 12.45
N GLY A 433 -3.87 17.16 11.21
CA GLY A 433 -5.06 16.78 10.44
C GLY A 433 -5.87 17.97 9.91
N LYS A 434 -5.41 19.21 10.14
CA LYS A 434 -6.12 20.43 9.70
C LYS A 434 -6.28 20.42 8.18
N VAL A 435 -7.51 20.48 7.72
CA VAL A 435 -7.86 20.55 6.30
C VAL A 435 -7.47 21.91 5.73
N LYS A 436 -6.73 21.90 4.63
CA LYS A 436 -6.49 23.05 3.77
C LYS A 436 -7.59 23.19 2.72
N TRP A 437 -7.86 22.10 2.01
CA TRP A 437 -8.97 21.96 1.07
C TRP A 437 -9.39 20.48 0.99
N SER A 438 -10.60 20.23 0.49
CA SER A 438 -11.18 18.89 0.32
C SER A 438 -12.00 18.89 -0.96
N LEU A 439 -11.75 17.92 -1.84
CA LEU A 439 -12.53 17.68 -3.04
C LEU A 439 -13.49 16.53 -2.80
N ASP A 440 -14.77 16.78 -3.03
CA ASP A 440 -15.79 15.73 -2.94
C ASP A 440 -15.79 14.89 -4.22
N TYR A 441 -15.54 13.59 -4.06
CA TYR A 441 -15.58 12.61 -5.13
C TYR A 441 -16.89 11.80 -5.13
N GLY A 442 -17.78 12.05 -4.16
CA GLY A 442 -19.08 11.41 -4.08
C GLY A 442 -18.96 9.89 -4.10
N ASP A 443 -19.69 9.25 -5.01
CA ASP A 443 -19.74 7.81 -5.20
C ASP A 443 -18.65 7.24 -6.14
N ASN A 444 -17.73 8.08 -6.64
CA ASN A 444 -16.65 7.68 -7.54
C ASN A 444 -15.26 7.93 -6.90
N PRO A 445 -14.86 7.11 -5.93
CA PRO A 445 -13.67 7.38 -5.14
C PRO A 445 -12.38 7.38 -5.97
N GLY A 446 -11.45 8.20 -5.49
CA GLY A 446 -10.05 8.14 -5.83
C GLY A 446 -9.50 6.80 -5.33
N MET A 447 -8.98 6.02 -6.27
CA MET A 447 -8.54 4.64 -6.06
C MET A 447 -7.10 4.41 -6.52
N ALA A 448 -6.50 5.35 -7.26
CA ALA A 448 -5.06 5.40 -7.45
C ALA A 448 -4.36 5.95 -6.21
N SER A 449 -3.10 5.58 -6.00
CA SER A 449 -2.22 6.32 -5.10
C SER A 449 -2.06 7.76 -5.59
N VAL A 450 -1.86 8.67 -4.67
CA VAL A 450 -1.64 10.08 -4.99
C VAL A 450 -0.19 10.29 -5.44
N LEU A 451 0.02 11.18 -6.39
CA LEU A 451 1.33 11.66 -6.83
C LEU A 451 1.37 13.18 -6.69
N THR A 452 2.41 13.74 -6.10
CA THR A 452 2.64 15.19 -6.12
C THR A 452 3.97 15.55 -6.76
N THR A 453 4.07 16.73 -7.37
CA THR A 453 5.29 17.14 -8.10
C THR A 453 5.78 18.53 -7.69
N GLY A 454 7.06 18.81 -7.97
CA GLY A 454 7.71 20.11 -7.79
C GLY A 454 7.09 21.21 -8.64
N GLY A 455 6.33 20.85 -9.69
CA GLY A 455 5.51 21.76 -10.48
C GLY A 455 4.26 22.30 -9.78
N GLY A 456 4.04 21.95 -8.50
CA GLY A 456 2.89 22.41 -7.73
C GLY A 456 1.60 21.67 -8.07
N LEU A 457 1.69 20.40 -8.46
CA LEU A 457 0.56 19.58 -8.90
C LEU A 457 0.30 18.42 -7.96
N VAL A 458 -0.97 18.00 -7.89
CA VAL A 458 -1.43 16.75 -7.27
C VAL A 458 -2.18 15.96 -8.32
N PHE A 459 -1.77 14.72 -8.56
CA PHE A 459 -2.46 13.82 -9.48
C PHE A 459 -3.19 12.72 -8.72
N ASN A 460 -4.40 12.39 -9.16
CA ASN A 460 -5.13 11.23 -8.67
C ASN A 460 -6.07 10.63 -9.72
N GLY A 461 -6.49 9.38 -9.51
CA GLY A 461 -7.32 8.63 -10.46
C GLY A 461 -8.47 7.90 -9.78
N ASN A 462 -9.62 7.86 -10.45
CA ASN A 462 -10.85 7.27 -9.93
C ASN A 462 -11.23 5.94 -10.62
N THR A 463 -12.36 5.37 -10.19
CA THR A 463 -12.79 4.03 -10.62
C THR A 463 -13.35 3.95 -12.03
N THR A 464 -13.80 5.08 -12.57
CA THR A 464 -14.28 5.16 -13.96
C THR A 464 -13.17 5.53 -14.95
N GLY A 465 -11.92 5.61 -14.47
CA GLY A 465 -10.72 5.80 -15.28
C GLY A 465 -10.33 7.24 -15.54
N ASP A 466 -10.99 8.21 -14.91
CA ASP A 466 -10.54 9.59 -14.98
C ASP A 466 -9.27 9.75 -14.15
N TYR A 467 -8.22 10.30 -14.77
CA TYR A 467 -6.99 10.72 -14.14
C TYR A 467 -6.92 12.25 -14.20
N MET A 468 -6.80 12.89 -13.05
CA MET A 468 -6.88 14.34 -12.90
C MET A 468 -5.58 14.90 -12.35
N ALA A 469 -5.26 16.13 -12.74
CA ALA A 469 -4.23 16.95 -12.13
C ALA A 469 -4.88 18.19 -11.49
N TYR A 470 -4.52 18.44 -10.24
CA TYR A 470 -5.02 19.55 -9.43
C TYR A 470 -3.90 20.51 -9.06
N ASP A 471 -4.23 21.78 -8.89
CA ASP A 471 -3.39 22.74 -8.18
C ASP A 471 -3.20 22.26 -6.72
N ALA A 472 -1.95 22.09 -6.30
CA ALA A 472 -1.61 21.58 -4.98
C ALA A 472 -2.09 22.47 -3.81
N ASP A 473 -2.21 23.78 -4.02
CA ASP A 473 -2.53 24.76 -2.98
C ASP A 473 -4.04 25.01 -2.85
N THR A 474 -4.80 24.84 -3.94
CA THR A 474 -6.22 25.18 -4.02
C THR A 474 -7.14 24.00 -4.28
N GLY A 475 -6.65 22.91 -4.87
CA GLY A 475 -7.45 21.77 -5.32
C GLY A 475 -8.18 22.02 -6.64
N GLU A 476 -7.91 23.13 -7.34
CA GLU A 476 -8.51 23.41 -8.64
C GLU A 476 -8.09 22.35 -9.68
N GLU A 477 -9.05 21.78 -10.41
CA GLU A 477 -8.76 20.85 -11.50
C GLU A 477 -8.15 21.61 -12.69
N LEU A 478 -6.93 21.26 -13.08
CA LEU A 478 -6.19 21.91 -14.15
C LEU A 478 -6.13 21.05 -15.42
N TRP A 479 -6.28 19.74 -15.28
CA TRP A 479 -6.24 18.79 -16.37
C TRP A 479 -6.94 17.49 -16.00
N LYS A 480 -7.51 16.83 -17.00
CA LYS A 480 -8.19 15.54 -16.86
C LYS A 480 -8.06 14.72 -18.15
N PHE A 481 -7.86 13.42 -17.99
CA PHE A 481 -7.90 12.45 -19.09
C PHE A 481 -8.57 11.14 -18.64
N ASN A 482 -9.43 10.57 -19.48
CA ASN A 482 -10.02 9.26 -19.21
C ASN A 482 -9.16 8.15 -19.84
N THR A 483 -8.64 7.26 -19.00
CA THR A 483 -7.72 6.18 -19.38
C THR A 483 -8.41 4.95 -19.97
N GLY A 484 -9.75 4.92 -20.01
CA GLY A 484 -10.55 3.82 -20.55
C GLY A 484 -10.78 2.66 -19.58
N SER A 485 -10.12 2.64 -18.42
CA SER A 485 -10.35 1.66 -17.34
C SER A 485 -10.06 2.28 -15.98
N GLY A 486 -10.68 1.76 -14.93
CA GLY A 486 -10.53 2.27 -13.56
C GLY A 486 -9.09 2.24 -13.05
N LEU A 487 -8.73 3.26 -12.27
CA LEU A 487 -7.38 3.46 -11.76
C LEU A 487 -7.28 2.98 -10.32
N ARG A 488 -6.37 2.04 -10.06
CA ARG A 488 -6.12 1.48 -8.73
C ARG A 488 -4.64 1.26 -8.38
N SER A 489 -3.77 1.95 -9.10
CA SER A 489 -2.33 1.74 -9.17
C SER A 489 -1.54 2.90 -8.55
N GLY A 490 -0.21 2.83 -8.59
CA GLY A 490 0.66 3.93 -8.20
C GLY A 490 1.25 4.68 -9.40
N PRO A 491 0.70 5.83 -9.80
CA PRO A 491 1.32 6.65 -10.82
C PRO A 491 2.64 7.27 -10.33
N ILE A 492 3.56 7.51 -11.25
CA ILE A 492 4.90 8.05 -10.97
C ILE A 492 5.25 9.21 -11.92
N SER A 493 6.22 10.04 -11.53
CA SER A 493 6.85 11.00 -12.43
C SER A 493 8.35 10.76 -12.51
N TYR A 494 8.90 10.72 -13.73
CA TYR A 494 10.29 10.37 -14.00
C TYR A 494 10.86 11.17 -15.18
N LEU A 495 12.18 11.09 -15.36
CA LEU A 495 12.88 11.60 -16.55
C LEU A 495 13.30 10.44 -17.47
N ALA A 496 13.14 10.64 -18.78
CA ALA A 496 13.80 9.84 -19.80
C ALA A 496 14.33 10.79 -20.90
N GLY A 497 15.63 10.69 -21.21
CA GLY A 497 16.27 11.59 -22.18
C GLY A 497 16.14 13.08 -21.82
N GLY A 498 16.08 13.41 -20.51
CA GLY A 498 15.94 14.79 -20.03
C GLY A 498 14.52 15.37 -20.07
N LYS A 499 13.54 14.63 -20.59
CA LYS A 499 12.13 15.03 -20.64
C LYS A 499 11.35 14.41 -19.49
N GLN A 500 10.47 15.18 -18.84
CA GLN A 500 9.60 14.69 -17.77
C GLN A 500 8.38 13.95 -18.34
N TYR A 501 8.09 12.80 -17.72
CA TYR A 501 6.94 11.97 -18.01
C TYR A 501 6.13 11.69 -16.75
N ILE A 502 4.85 11.37 -16.94
CA ILE A 502 3.95 10.82 -15.91
C ILE A 502 3.51 9.43 -16.36
N ALA A 503 3.87 8.39 -15.61
CA ALA A 503 3.44 7.01 -15.90
C ALA A 503 2.22 6.66 -15.06
N VAL A 504 1.18 6.14 -15.72
CA VAL A 504 -0.13 5.85 -15.12
C VAL A 504 -0.55 4.42 -15.50
N PRO A 505 -0.40 3.45 -14.60
CA PRO A 505 -0.96 2.12 -14.81
C PRO A 505 -2.48 2.17 -14.68
N SER A 506 -3.22 1.91 -15.75
CA SER A 506 -4.68 1.86 -15.81
C SER A 506 -5.17 0.42 -15.90
N GLY A 507 -6.18 0.06 -15.12
CA GLY A 507 -6.74 -1.28 -15.14
C GLY A 507 -7.65 -1.60 -13.95
N TRP A 508 -8.96 -1.65 -14.22
CA TRP A 508 -9.96 -2.04 -13.23
C TRP A 508 -9.98 -3.55 -13.04
N GLY A 509 -10.25 -3.95 -11.79
CA GLY A 509 -10.29 -5.34 -11.34
C GLY A 509 -10.12 -5.40 -9.84
N GLY A 510 -9.82 -6.58 -9.30
CA GLY A 510 -9.61 -6.81 -7.87
C GLY A 510 -10.91 -6.83 -7.07
N LEU A 511 -10.78 -7.04 -5.76
CA LEU A 511 -11.93 -7.38 -4.89
C LEU A 511 -12.73 -6.18 -4.40
N ALA A 512 -12.22 -4.96 -4.53
CA ALA A 512 -12.92 -3.75 -4.07
C ALA A 512 -14.32 -3.61 -4.68
N GLY A 513 -14.47 -3.92 -5.98
CA GLY A 513 -15.78 -3.92 -6.64
C GLY A 513 -16.72 -5.02 -6.12
N ALA A 514 -16.18 -6.17 -5.74
CA ALA A 514 -16.96 -7.27 -5.18
C ALA A 514 -17.47 -6.95 -3.76
N PHE A 515 -16.65 -6.32 -2.92
CA PHE A 515 -17.04 -5.95 -1.55
C PHE A 515 -17.92 -4.70 -1.49
N ALA A 516 -17.54 -3.64 -2.20
CA ALA A 516 -18.14 -2.31 -2.00
C ALA A 516 -19.11 -1.89 -3.11
N GLY A 517 -19.34 -2.71 -4.13
CA GLY A 517 -20.22 -2.37 -5.26
C GLY A 517 -21.66 -2.03 -4.87
N GLY A 518 -22.15 -2.56 -3.75
CA GLY A 518 -23.48 -2.24 -3.22
C GLY A 518 -23.62 -0.82 -2.66
N VAL A 519 -22.51 -0.20 -2.22
CA VAL A 519 -22.50 1.15 -1.62
C VAL A 519 -21.81 2.20 -2.48
N PHE A 520 -20.92 1.77 -3.37
CA PHE A 520 -20.33 2.56 -4.46
C PHE A 520 -20.78 1.99 -5.81
N PRO A 521 -21.93 2.41 -6.35
CA PRO A 521 -22.44 1.89 -7.62
C PRO A 521 -21.46 2.08 -8.78
N LYS A 522 -20.60 3.10 -8.71
CA LYS A 522 -19.53 3.36 -9.70
C LYS A 522 -18.44 2.31 -9.74
N PHE A 523 -18.40 1.36 -8.81
CA PHE A 523 -17.46 0.22 -8.87
C PHE A 523 -17.92 -0.87 -9.84
N VAL A 524 -19.21 -0.90 -10.12
CA VAL A 524 -19.87 -1.97 -10.87
C VAL A 524 -19.97 -1.58 -12.34
N GLY A 525 -19.72 -2.54 -13.23
CA GLY A 525 -19.85 -2.35 -14.67
C GLY A 525 -18.70 -1.60 -15.34
N ASN A 526 -17.66 -1.21 -14.59
CA ASN A 526 -16.45 -0.66 -15.19
C ASN A 526 -15.72 -1.72 -16.03
N PRO A 527 -15.19 -1.35 -17.21
CA PRO A 527 -14.43 -2.28 -18.04
C PRO A 527 -13.13 -2.67 -17.35
N GLY A 528 -12.86 -3.98 -17.29
CA GLY A 528 -11.53 -4.47 -16.94
C GLY A 528 -10.50 -4.01 -17.96
N GLY A 529 -9.24 -3.90 -17.54
CA GLY A 529 -8.16 -3.48 -18.43
C GLY A 529 -6.79 -3.62 -17.78
N ALA A 530 -5.75 -3.50 -18.60
CA ALA A 530 -4.38 -3.36 -18.16
C ALA A 530 -3.61 -2.58 -19.24
N ALA A 531 -3.16 -1.38 -18.90
CA ALA A 531 -2.35 -0.54 -19.77
C ALA A 531 -1.46 0.39 -18.93
N LEU A 532 -0.17 0.45 -19.25
CA LEU A 532 0.70 1.52 -18.78
C LEU A 532 0.60 2.68 -19.75
N ILE A 533 -0.07 3.76 -19.35
CA ILE A 533 -0.27 4.97 -20.16
C ILE A 533 0.71 6.02 -19.67
N VAL A 534 1.51 6.57 -20.57
CA VAL A 534 2.50 7.59 -20.24
C VAL A 534 2.18 8.91 -20.90
N PHE A 535 2.31 9.97 -20.13
CA PHE A 535 2.03 11.33 -20.55
C PHE A 535 3.27 12.22 -20.52
N ALA A 536 3.35 13.18 -21.44
CA ALA A 536 4.35 14.23 -21.44
C ALA A 536 3.83 15.49 -22.16
N LEU A 537 4.55 16.60 -21.99
CA LEU A 537 4.42 17.77 -22.87
C LEU A 537 5.09 17.47 -24.21
N ASP A 538 4.85 18.26 -25.26
CA ASP A 538 5.53 18.09 -26.56
C ASP A 538 7.02 18.46 -26.51
#